data_AF-A0A349BYK1-F1
#
_entry.id   AF-A0A349BYK1-F1
#
_cell.length_a   1.000
_cell.length_b   1.000
_cell.length_c   1.000
_cell.angle_alpha   90.00
_cell.angle_beta   90.00
_cell.angle_gamma   90.00
#
_symmetry.space_group_name_H-M   'P 1'
#
loop_
_entity.id
_entity.type
_entity.pdbx_description
1 polymer ?
#
loop_
_entity_poly.entity_id
_entity_poly.type
_entity_poly.pdbx_seq_one_letter_code
_entity_poly.pdbx_strand_id
1 'polypeptide(L)' 'VSHSHRRSNRIWNSNVQRVTVKVNGANRKMHVCTRCLRSGKVERA' A
#
# COMPACT_ATOMS: atom_id res chain seq x y z
N VAL A 1 8.22 -16.65 -14.28
CA VAL A 1 8.51 -17.76 -15.21
C VAL A 1 9.81 -17.43 -15.91
N SER A 2 10.79 -18.34 -15.89
CA SER A 2 12.08 -18.14 -16.56
C SER A 2 12.00 -18.45 -18.05
N HIS A 3 13.04 -18.07 -18.79
CA HIS A 3 13.22 -18.42 -20.21
C HIS A 3 13.16 -19.94 -20.46
N SER A 4 13.64 -20.75 -19.52
CA SER A 4 13.57 -22.22 -19.53
C SER A 4 12.24 -22.80 -19.03
N HIS A 5 11.18 -21.97 -18.95
CA HIS A 5 9.84 -22.34 -18.48
C HIS A 5 9.77 -22.84 -17.02
N ARG A 6 10.82 -22.64 -16.21
CA ARG A 6 10.77 -22.97 -14.78
C ARG A 6 9.89 -21.95 -14.06
N ARG A 7 8.89 -22.44 -13.32
CA ARG A 7 7.97 -21.62 -12.55
C ARG A 7 8.44 -21.57 -11.09
N SER A 8 8.86 -20.39 -10.65
CA SER A 8 9.03 -20.08 -9.23
C SER A 8 7.80 -19.32 -8.72
N ASN A 9 7.34 -19.68 -7.53
CA ASN A 9 6.25 -18.96 -6.87
C ASN A 9 6.78 -17.63 -6.35
N ARG A 10 6.26 -16.51 -6.86
CA ARG A 10 6.56 -15.17 -6.38
C ARG A 10 5.27 -14.51 -5.91
N ILE A 11 5.32 -13.90 -4.74
CA ILE A 11 4.25 -13.04 -4.24
C ILE A 11 4.57 -11.60 -4.63
N TRP A 12 3.57 -10.89 -5.15
CA TRP A 12 3.66 -9.45 -5.44
C TRP A 12 2.97 -8.69 -4.32
N ASN A 13 3.75 -8.20 -3.37
CA ASN A 13 3.22 -7.39 -2.29
C ASN A 13 2.78 -6.02 -2.80
N SER A 14 1.66 -5.53 -2.26
CA SER A 14 1.21 -4.16 -2.52
C SER A 14 2.20 -3.16 -1.95
N ASN A 15 2.35 -2.01 -2.60
CA ASN A 15 3.16 -0.91 -2.08
C ASN A 15 2.37 -0.19 -0.98
N VAL A 16 2.66 -0.55 0.27
CA VAL A 16 2.01 -0.02 1.47
C VAL A 16 3.01 0.87 2.21
N GLN A 17 2.59 2.07 2.56
CA GLN A 17 3.40 3.09 3.21
C GLN A 17 2.86 3.39 4.60
N ARG A 18 3.76 3.71 5.53
CA ARG A 18 3.40 4.17 6.89
C ARG A 18 3.19 5.67 6.84
N VAL A 19 1.97 6.12 7.04
CA VAL A 19 1.60 7.55 6.97
C VAL A 19 0.68 7.93 8.12
N THR A 20 0.72 9.19 8.52
CA THR A 20 -0.25 9.77 9.45
C THR A 20 -1.52 10.12 8.69
N VAL A 21 -2.64 9.60 9.15
CA VAL A 21 -3.95 9.75 8.54
C VAL A 21 -4.92 10.32 9.56
N LYS A 22 -5.78 11.22 9.10
CA LYS A 22 -6.91 11.68 9.90
C LYS A 22 -8.03 10.65 9.81
N VAL A 23 -8.25 9.91 10.90
CA VAL A 23 -9.34 8.94 11.01
C VAL A 23 -10.29 9.44 12.08
N ASN A 24 -11.54 9.75 11.70
CA ASN A 24 -12.59 10.21 12.63
C ASN A 24 -12.15 11.41 13.50
N GLY A 25 -11.44 12.36 12.91
CA GLY A 25 -10.94 13.56 13.60
C GLY A 25 -9.66 13.38 14.41
N ALA A 26 -9.17 12.14 14.61
CA ALA A 26 -7.93 11.85 15.30
C ALA A 26 -6.81 11.46 14.32
N ASN A 27 -5.60 11.98 14.56
CA ASN A 27 -4.42 11.65 13.76
C ASN A 27 -3.84 10.31 14.23
N ARG A 28 -3.81 9.31 13.34
CA ARG A 28 -3.26 7.98 13.63
C ARG A 28 -2.22 7.59 12.58
N LYS A 29 -1.17 6.90 13.01
CA LYS A 29 -0.20 6.28 12.09
C LYS A 29 -0.75 4.95 11.62
N MET A 30 -0.97 4.79 10.32
CA MET A 30 -1.47 3.54 9.75
C MET A 30 -0.77 3.18 8.45
N HIS A 31 -0.93 1.92 8.06
CA HIS A 31 -0.44 1.38 6.81
C HIS A 31 -1.46 1.65 5.70
N VAL A 32 -1.07 2.45 4.70
CA VAL A 32 -1.94 2.86 3.60
C VAL A 32 -1.33 2.49 2.27
N CYS A 33 -2.15 2.01 1.35
CA CYS A 33 -1.71 1.69 0.00
C CYS A 33 -1.39 2.96 -0.80
N THR A 34 -0.33 2.97 -1.60
CA THR A 34 0.03 4.17 -2.40
C THR A 34 -1.06 4.57 -3.39
N ARG A 35 -1.84 3.61 -3.90
CA ARG A 35 -3.04 3.90 -4.73
C ARG A 35 -4.10 4.66 -3.93
N CYS A 36 -4.30 4.31 -2.67
CA CYS A 36 -5.27 4.94 -1.77
C CYS A 36 -4.91 6.41 -1.52
N LEU A 37 -3.60 6.69 -1.37
CA LEU A 37 -3.06 8.04 -1.26
C LEU A 37 -3.23 8.84 -2.57
N ARG A 38 -2.96 8.20 -3.72
CA ARG A 38 -3.13 8.85 -5.04
C ARG A 38 -4.60 9.17 -5.34
N SER A 39 -5.52 8.31 -4.92
CA SER A 39 -6.95 8.49 -5.15
C SER A 39 -7.62 9.44 -4.16
N GLY A 40 -6.88 10.04 -3.22
CA GLY A 40 -7.47 10.95 -2.21
C GLY A 40 -8.47 10.28 -1.25
N LYS A 41 -8.52 8.94 -1.22
CA LYS A 41 -9.43 8.18 -0.33
C LYS A 41 -9.06 8.30 1.15
N VAL A 42 -7.88 8.86 1.42
CA VAL A 42 -7.27 8.95 2.72
C VAL A 42 -6.68 10.34 2.86
N GLU A 43 -7.21 11.13 3.78
CA GLU A 43 -6.67 12.44 4.12
C GLU A 43 -5.42 12.28 4.97
N ARG A 44 -4.31 12.80 4.45
CA ARG A 44 -3.09 12.98 5.23
C ARG A 44 -3.34 14.09 6.23
N ALA A 45 -3.02 13.81 7.49
CA ALA A 45 -3.03 14.81 8.55
C ALA A 45 -1.70 15.56 8.61
#